data_AF-A0A526Z7V5-F1
#
_entry.id   AF-A0A526Z7V5-F1
#
_cell.length_a   1.000
_cell.length_b   1.000
_cell.length_c   1.000
_cell.angle_alpha   90.00
_cell.angle_beta   90.00
_cell.angle_gamma   90.00
#
_symmetry.space_group_name_H-M   'P 1'
#
loop_
_entity.id
_entity.type
_entity.pdbx_description
1 polymer ?
#
loop_
_entity_poly.entity_id
_entity_poly.type
_entity_poly.pdbx_seq_one_letter_code
_entity_poly.pdbx_strand_id
1 'polypeptide(L)'
;DTEADVVYVAKACRASQQTPAMQALTLKPWGEWLPWAWPRDGRRETLEGAGVALARQYGAHGLNMLSSHAQFADGSVSVEAGLMEMLDRMQSGRFKVFSTLLPWFEEFRLYHRKDGQVVKLRDDLMAATRYGVVMLREAVVDPAEFKTARRKAGQSDPLGAFR
;
A
#
# COMPACT_ATOMS: atom_id res chain seq x y z
N ASP A 1 4.55 8.95 7.07
CA ASP A 1 4.76 9.98 8.10
C ASP A 1 3.92 11.18 7.70
N THR A 2 2.86 11.44 8.47
CA THR A 2 1.93 12.53 8.19
C THR A 2 2.46 13.90 8.60
N GLU A 3 3.41 13.96 9.55
CA GLU A 3 3.98 15.21 10.03
C GLU A 3 5.03 15.76 9.06
N ALA A 4 5.92 14.89 8.59
CA ALA A 4 6.95 15.26 7.61
C ALA A 4 6.49 15.11 6.15
N ASP A 5 5.26 14.63 5.92
CA ASP A 5 4.71 14.28 4.60
C ASP A 5 5.65 13.36 3.79
N VAL A 6 6.17 12.32 4.46
CA VAL A 6 7.08 11.34 3.85
C VAL A 6 6.39 9.99 3.70
N VAL A 7 6.47 9.44 2.48
CA VAL A 7 6.01 8.10 2.15
C VAL A 7 7.21 7.15 2.22
N TYR A 8 7.04 6.04 2.95
CA TYR A 8 8.03 4.98 3.07
C TYR A 8 7.51 3.70 2.46
N VAL A 9 8.22 3.16 1.47
CA VAL A 9 8.03 1.77 1.03
C VAL A 9 8.87 0.89 1.96
N ALA A 10 8.20 0.29 2.94
CA ALA A 10 8.84 -0.51 3.99
C ALA A 10 8.79 -2.03 3.71
N LYS A 11 7.87 -2.49 2.87
CA LYS A 11 7.68 -3.89 2.51
C LYS A 11 7.36 -4.01 1.02
N ALA A 12 7.84 -5.07 0.39
CA ALA A 12 7.54 -5.40 -1.00
C ALA A 12 7.47 -6.92 -1.15
N CYS A 13 6.51 -7.39 -1.94
CA CYS A 13 6.36 -8.79 -2.30
C CYS A 13 5.83 -8.85 -3.73
N ARG A 14 6.45 -9.69 -4.55
CA ARG A 14 5.95 -10.06 -5.87
C ARG A 14 6.11 -11.55 -6.04
N ALA A 15 5.15 -12.18 -6.70
CA ALA A 15 5.18 -13.59 -7.01
C ALA A 15 4.43 -13.87 -8.30
N SER A 16 4.93 -14.83 -9.08
CA SER A 16 4.29 -15.29 -10.31
C SER A 16 3.56 -16.61 -10.07
N GLN A 17 2.46 -16.83 -10.80
CA GLN A 17 1.72 -18.10 -10.79
C GLN A 17 1.23 -18.53 -9.39
N GLN A 18 0.86 -17.56 -8.55
CA GLN A 18 0.31 -17.82 -7.22
C GLN A 18 -1.17 -17.41 -7.15
N THR A 19 -1.95 -18.19 -6.42
CA THR A 19 -3.37 -17.89 -6.16
C THR A 19 -3.51 -16.74 -5.16
N PRO A 20 -4.65 -16.03 -5.14
CA PRO A 20 -4.93 -15.02 -4.12
C PRO A 20 -4.80 -15.53 -2.68
N ALA A 21 -5.16 -16.79 -2.43
CA ALA A 21 -5.00 -17.45 -1.14
C ALA A 21 -3.53 -17.50 -0.69
N MET A 22 -2.63 -17.96 -1.57
CA MET A 22 -1.20 -18.06 -1.26
C MET A 22 -0.58 -16.67 -1.02
N GLN A 23 -0.92 -15.70 -1.86
CA GLN A 23 -0.42 -14.34 -1.68
C GLN A 23 -0.93 -13.71 -0.38
N ALA A 24 -2.21 -13.89 -0.04
CA ALA A 24 -2.77 -13.38 1.20
C ALA A 24 -2.06 -13.95 2.43
N LEU A 25 -1.63 -15.22 2.42
CA LEU A 25 -0.84 -15.81 3.51
C LEU A 25 0.52 -15.11 3.68
N THR A 26 1.16 -14.67 2.61
CA THR A 26 2.43 -13.92 2.67
C THR A 26 2.23 -12.48 3.16
N LEU A 27 1.10 -11.86 2.81
CA LEU A 27 0.82 -10.45 3.10
C LEU A 27 0.22 -10.22 4.49
N LYS A 28 -0.62 -11.13 4.99
CA LYS A 28 -1.28 -11.01 6.30
C LYS A 28 -0.33 -10.72 7.48
N PRO A 29 0.84 -11.38 7.59
CA PRO A 29 1.79 -11.09 8.67
C PRO A 29 2.30 -9.66 8.70
N TRP A 30 2.05 -8.85 7.66
CA TRP A 30 2.42 -7.44 7.66
C TRP A 30 1.49 -6.59 8.52
N GLY A 31 0.27 -7.08 8.78
CA GLY A 31 -0.75 -6.43 9.58
C GLY A 31 -2.13 -6.63 8.96
N GLU A 32 -3.02 -7.35 9.65
CA GLU A 32 -4.39 -7.59 9.18
C GLU A 32 -5.22 -6.30 9.08
N TRP A 33 -4.83 -5.26 9.83
CA TRP A 33 -5.48 -3.95 9.83
C TRP A 33 -5.16 -3.12 8.58
N LEU A 34 -4.09 -3.44 7.84
CA LEU A 34 -3.60 -2.62 6.74
C LEU A 34 -4.64 -2.50 5.63
N PRO A 35 -5.04 -1.27 5.22
CA PRO A 35 -5.91 -1.08 4.07
C PRO A 35 -5.16 -1.38 2.77
N TRP A 36 -5.71 -2.30 1.97
CA TRP A 36 -5.10 -2.72 0.71
C TRP A 36 -5.73 -1.99 -0.46
N ALA A 37 -4.98 -1.08 -1.08
CA ALA A 37 -5.33 -0.47 -2.36
C ALA A 37 -5.12 -1.46 -3.51
N TRP A 38 -6.01 -1.42 -4.49
CA TRP A 38 -6.03 -2.38 -5.60
C TRP A 38 -6.43 -1.71 -6.92
N PRO A 39 -5.96 -2.21 -8.07
CA PRO A 39 -6.18 -1.57 -9.36
C PRO A 39 -7.60 -1.75 -9.91
N ARG A 40 -7.99 -0.92 -10.89
CA ARG A 40 -9.33 -0.96 -11.50
C ARG A 40 -9.71 -2.34 -12.04
N ASP A 41 -8.74 -3.07 -12.59
CA ASP A 41 -8.91 -4.43 -13.11
C ASP A 41 -9.16 -5.48 -12.03
N GLY A 42 -8.94 -5.19 -10.74
CA GLY A 42 -9.37 -6.06 -9.64
C GLY A 42 -10.89 -6.19 -9.53
N ARG A 43 -11.66 -5.36 -10.26
CA ARG A 43 -13.12 -5.50 -10.43
C ARG A 43 -13.49 -6.58 -11.45
N ARG A 44 -12.54 -7.04 -12.27
CA ARG A 44 -12.81 -8.07 -13.26
C ARG A 44 -13.11 -9.37 -12.55
N GLU A 45 -14.25 -9.94 -12.91
CA GLU A 45 -14.61 -11.31 -12.58
C GLU A 45 -13.67 -12.25 -13.34
N THR A 46 -13.04 -13.19 -12.64
CA THR A 46 -12.14 -14.16 -13.27
C THR A 46 -12.84 -15.50 -13.40
N LEU A 47 -12.60 -16.20 -14.51
CA LEU A 47 -13.09 -17.57 -14.72
C LEU A 47 -12.52 -18.52 -13.65
N GLU A 48 -11.24 -18.35 -13.31
CA GLU A 48 -10.54 -19.06 -12.23
C GLU A 48 -11.15 -18.80 -10.85
N GLY A 49 -11.75 -17.61 -10.67
CA GLY A 49 -12.47 -17.21 -9.47
C GLY A 49 -13.96 -17.51 -9.49
N ALA A 50 -14.43 -18.35 -10.42
CA ALA A 50 -15.85 -18.67 -10.61
C ALA A 50 -16.76 -17.43 -10.74
N GLY A 51 -16.28 -16.38 -11.42
CA GLY A 51 -17.03 -15.13 -11.59
C GLY A 51 -16.90 -14.16 -10.41
N VAL A 52 -16.06 -14.43 -9.42
CA VAL A 52 -15.82 -13.50 -8.31
C VAL A 52 -14.72 -12.50 -8.70
N ALA A 53 -14.97 -11.22 -8.48
CA ALA A 53 -13.98 -10.17 -8.69
C ALA A 53 -12.69 -10.43 -7.87
N LEU A 54 -11.51 -10.23 -8.47
CA LEU A 54 -10.23 -10.54 -7.84
C LEU A 54 -10.06 -9.88 -6.46
N ALA A 55 -10.45 -8.62 -6.31
CA ALA A 55 -10.39 -7.92 -5.02
C ALA A 55 -11.22 -8.62 -3.93
N ARG A 56 -12.39 -9.15 -4.28
CA ARG A 56 -13.22 -9.93 -3.34
C ARG A 56 -12.58 -11.25 -2.95
N GLN A 57 -11.83 -11.88 -3.86
CA GLN A 57 -11.10 -13.11 -3.55
C GLN A 57 -10.01 -12.86 -2.49
N TYR A 58 -9.20 -11.81 -2.64
CA TYR A 58 -8.24 -11.41 -1.61
C TYR A 58 -8.93 -11.05 -0.27
N GLY A 59 -10.06 -10.35 -0.33
CA GLY A 59 -10.88 -10.04 0.84
C GLY A 59 -11.42 -11.29 1.56
N ALA A 60 -11.89 -12.29 0.81
CA ALA A 60 -12.33 -13.57 1.36
C ALA A 60 -11.20 -14.35 2.05
N HIS A 61 -9.95 -14.12 1.64
CA HIS A 61 -8.77 -14.66 2.32
C HIS A 61 -8.27 -13.78 3.48
N GLY A 62 -8.98 -12.70 3.82
CA GLY A 62 -8.75 -11.89 5.02
C GLY A 62 -7.76 -10.75 4.86
N LEU A 63 -7.54 -10.26 3.63
CA LEU A 63 -6.94 -8.93 3.44
C LEU A 63 -8.02 -7.85 3.59
N ASN A 64 -7.71 -6.77 4.30
CA ASN A 64 -8.59 -5.60 4.43
C ASN A 64 -8.58 -4.77 3.14
N MET A 65 -9.24 -5.29 2.10
CA MET A 65 -9.32 -4.66 0.78
C MET A 65 -10.19 -3.40 0.84
N LEU A 66 -9.70 -2.30 0.26
CA LEU A 66 -10.50 -1.07 0.15
C LEU A 66 -11.78 -1.31 -0.65
N SER A 67 -12.84 -0.55 -0.35
CA SER A 67 -14.15 -0.72 -1.01
C SER A 67 -14.13 -0.31 -2.49
N SER A 68 -13.25 0.63 -2.84
CA SER A 68 -13.03 1.10 -4.21
C SER A 68 -11.62 0.82 -4.69
N HIS A 69 -11.45 0.63 -6.00
CA HIS A 69 -10.14 0.56 -6.64
C HIS A 69 -9.40 1.90 -6.50
N ALA A 70 -8.09 1.87 -6.78
CA ALA A 70 -7.23 3.04 -6.70
C ALA A 70 -7.68 4.15 -7.66
N GLN A 71 -8.00 5.30 -7.10
CA GLN A 71 -8.46 6.50 -7.79
C GLN A 71 -8.10 7.74 -6.97
N PHE A 72 -8.02 8.91 -7.59
CA PHE A 72 -7.84 10.17 -6.88
C PHE A 72 -9.09 10.56 -6.09
N ALA A 73 -9.00 11.61 -5.28
CA ALA A 73 -10.10 12.08 -4.45
C ALA A 73 -11.33 12.51 -5.27
N ASP A 74 -11.11 13.00 -6.50
CA ASP A 74 -12.15 13.36 -7.47
C ASP A 74 -12.72 12.14 -8.22
N GLY A 75 -12.25 10.93 -7.92
CA GLY A 75 -12.64 9.68 -8.59
C GLY A 75 -11.93 9.41 -9.92
N SER A 76 -11.05 10.31 -10.37
CA SER A 76 -10.28 10.12 -11.59
C SER A 76 -9.28 8.97 -11.47
N VAL A 77 -8.97 8.33 -12.60
CA VAL A 77 -7.95 7.27 -12.68
C VAL A 77 -6.95 7.66 -13.76
N SER A 78 -5.79 8.16 -13.34
CA SER A 78 -4.72 8.60 -14.24
C SER A 78 -3.39 7.94 -13.85
N VAL A 79 -2.77 7.25 -14.81
CA VAL A 79 -1.42 6.69 -14.62
C VAL A 79 -0.40 7.80 -14.53
N GLU A 80 -0.48 8.76 -15.45
CA GLU A 80 0.44 9.89 -15.57
C GLU A 80 0.44 10.77 -14.32
N ALA A 81 -0.75 11.13 -13.81
CA ALA A 81 -0.84 11.94 -12.59
C ALA A 81 -0.24 11.20 -11.38
N GLY A 82 -0.46 9.89 -11.27
CA GLY A 82 0.12 9.10 -10.18
C GLY A 82 1.65 8.99 -10.27
N LEU A 83 2.20 8.98 -11.48
CA LEU A 83 3.64 8.98 -11.70
C LEU A 83 4.27 10.35 -11.42
N MET A 84 3.59 11.43 -11.78
CA MET A 84 4.03 12.78 -11.44
C MET A 84 4.06 12.98 -9.92
N GLU A 85 3.01 12.58 -9.21
CA GLU A 85 2.95 12.65 -7.74
C GLU A 85 4.10 11.85 -7.09
N MET A 86 4.38 10.64 -7.59
CA MET A 86 5.52 9.85 -7.11
C MET A 86 6.85 10.55 -7.37
N LEU A 87 7.06 11.06 -8.59
CA LEU A 87 8.29 11.72 -9.00
C LEU A 87 8.54 12.98 -8.17
N ASP A 88 7.50 13.81 -7.95
CA ASP A 88 7.59 15.03 -7.15
C ASP A 88 7.99 14.72 -5.71
N ARG A 89 7.43 13.65 -5.12
CA ARG A 89 7.85 13.18 -3.79
C ARG A 89 9.27 12.65 -3.78
N MET A 90 9.70 11.94 -4.83
CA MET A 90 11.10 11.47 -4.94
C MET A 90 12.08 12.64 -5.01
N GLN A 91 11.84 13.62 -5.89
CA GLN A 91 12.71 14.78 -6.09
C GLN A 91 12.75 15.69 -4.85
N SER A 92 11.64 15.86 -4.15
CA SER A 92 11.58 16.61 -2.89
C SER A 92 12.10 15.83 -1.69
N GLY A 93 12.50 14.57 -1.86
CA GLY A 93 12.99 13.72 -0.78
C GLY A 93 11.90 13.18 0.15
N ARG A 94 10.62 13.35 -0.20
CA ARG A 94 9.42 12.87 0.51
C ARG A 94 8.98 11.46 0.12
N PHE A 95 9.72 10.77 -0.74
CA PHE A 95 9.52 9.36 -1.06
C PHE A 95 10.79 8.57 -0.76
N LYS A 96 10.70 7.61 0.16
CA LYS A 96 11.82 6.79 0.63
C LYS A 96 11.49 5.31 0.49
N VAL A 97 12.49 4.51 0.14
CA VAL A 97 12.37 3.06 0.00
C VAL A 97 13.44 2.41 0.86
N PHE A 98 13.06 1.39 1.63
CA PHE A 98 14.03 0.65 2.43
C PHE A 98 15.05 -0.05 1.53
N SER A 99 16.34 0.09 1.85
CA SER A 99 17.44 -0.40 1.01
C SER A 99 17.43 -1.92 0.80
N THR A 100 16.79 -2.66 1.71
CA THR A 100 16.65 -4.12 1.66
C THR A 100 15.60 -4.60 0.64
N LEU A 101 14.78 -3.70 0.08
CA LEU A 101 13.74 -4.04 -0.89
C LEU A 101 14.31 -4.19 -2.30
N LEU A 102 15.27 -5.10 -2.48
CA LEU A 102 15.95 -5.35 -3.75
C LEU A 102 14.98 -5.57 -4.94
N PRO A 103 13.89 -6.35 -4.81
CA PRO A 103 12.94 -6.54 -5.92
C PRO A 103 12.29 -5.23 -6.38
N TRP A 104 12.07 -4.28 -5.48
CA TRP A 104 11.53 -2.97 -5.83
C TRP A 104 12.53 -2.17 -6.68
N PHE A 105 13.80 -2.16 -6.28
CA PHE A 105 14.86 -1.46 -7.02
C PHE A 105 15.16 -2.10 -8.37
N GLU A 106 15.01 -3.42 -8.50
CA GLU A 106 15.12 -4.11 -9.80
C GLU A 106 14.09 -3.59 -10.80
N GLU A 107 12.83 -3.47 -10.39
CA GLU A 107 11.78 -2.93 -11.25
C GLU A 107 12.00 -1.44 -11.53
N PHE A 108 12.33 -0.67 -10.49
CA PHE A 108 12.59 0.77 -10.63
C PHE A 108 13.68 1.07 -11.67
N ARG A 109 14.76 0.29 -11.70
CA ARG A 109 15.86 0.46 -12.69
C ARG A 109 15.43 0.17 -14.13
N LEU A 110 14.46 -0.71 -14.31
CA LEU A 110 13.95 -1.10 -15.62
C LEU A 110 12.75 -0.26 -16.04
N TYR A 111 12.17 0.51 -15.13
CA TYR A 111 10.97 1.30 -15.37
C TYR A 111 11.31 2.52 -16.24
N HIS A 112 10.82 2.52 -17.47
CA HIS A 112 11.13 3.54 -18.48
C HIS A 112 9.94 3.83 -19.40
N ARG A 113 10.10 4.87 -20.22
CA ARG A 113 9.15 5.21 -21.27
C ARG A 113 9.71 4.86 -22.64
N LYS A 114 8.80 4.46 -23.53
CA LYS A 114 9.03 4.32 -24.97
C LYS A 114 7.89 5.01 -25.69
N ASP A 115 8.20 5.88 -26.64
CA ASP A 115 7.21 6.64 -27.43
C ASP A 115 6.20 7.42 -26.54
N GLY A 116 6.71 8.01 -25.46
CA GLY A 116 5.93 8.77 -24.47
C GLY A 116 5.12 7.92 -23.48
N GLN A 117 5.01 6.61 -23.71
CA GLN A 117 4.23 5.69 -22.87
C GLN A 117 5.11 4.89 -21.93
N VAL A 118 4.58 4.60 -20.75
CA VAL A 118 5.22 3.68 -19.80
C VAL A 118 5.27 2.28 -20.39
N VAL A 119 6.45 1.66 -20.36
CA VAL A 119 6.60 0.26 -20.74
C VAL A 119 6.15 -0.63 -19.57
N LYS A 120 5.01 -1.30 -19.74
CA LYS A 120 4.41 -2.22 -18.75
C LYS A 120 5.11 -3.58 -18.75
N LEU A 121 6.39 -3.59 -18.41
CA LEU A 121 7.20 -4.79 -18.33
C LEU A 121 7.81 -4.91 -16.94
N ARG A 122 7.38 -5.91 -16.17
CA ARG A 122 7.84 -6.15 -14.79
C ARG A 122 7.70 -4.88 -13.93
N ASP A 123 6.52 -4.28 -13.97
CA ASP A 123 6.17 -3.06 -13.24
C ASP A 123 5.19 -3.32 -12.08
N ASP A 124 5.07 -4.56 -11.61
CA ASP A 124 4.09 -4.96 -10.59
C ASP A 124 4.23 -4.17 -9.28
N LEU A 125 5.46 -4.06 -8.76
CA LEU A 125 5.76 -3.27 -7.56
C LEU A 125 5.70 -1.78 -7.84
N MET A 126 6.07 -1.32 -9.05
CA MET A 126 5.93 0.09 -9.44
C MET A 126 4.45 0.51 -9.48
N ALA A 127 3.59 -0.34 -10.06
CA ALA A 127 2.16 -0.13 -10.11
C ALA A 127 1.54 -0.19 -8.72
N ALA A 128 1.87 -1.20 -7.91
CA ALA A 128 1.40 -1.31 -6.52
C ALA A 128 1.78 -0.08 -5.68
N THR A 129 3.04 0.36 -5.80
CA THR A 129 3.54 1.57 -5.15
C THR A 129 2.73 2.81 -5.57
N ARG A 130 2.49 2.97 -6.87
CA ARG A 130 1.67 4.08 -7.41
C ARG A 130 0.26 4.06 -6.86
N TYR A 131 -0.38 2.90 -6.77
CA TYR A 131 -1.72 2.79 -6.19
C TYR A 131 -1.74 3.16 -4.72
N GLY A 132 -0.72 2.76 -3.95
CA GLY A 132 -0.55 3.20 -2.57
C GLY A 132 -0.43 4.72 -2.44
N VAL A 133 0.37 5.36 -3.30
CA VAL A 133 0.53 6.83 -3.32
C VAL A 133 -0.77 7.54 -3.70
N VAL A 134 -1.48 7.06 -4.72
CA VAL A 134 -2.78 7.63 -5.13
C VAL A 134 -3.84 7.50 -4.03
N MET A 135 -3.72 6.46 -3.18
CA MET A 135 -4.69 6.14 -2.12
C MET A 135 -4.21 6.53 -0.72
N LEU A 136 -3.21 7.43 -0.58
CA LEU A 136 -2.69 7.84 0.74
C LEU A 136 -3.76 8.36 1.71
N ARG A 137 -4.86 8.94 1.20
CA ARG A 137 -6.00 9.38 2.01
C ARG A 137 -6.70 8.26 2.80
N GLU A 138 -6.54 7.02 2.35
CA GLU A 138 -7.10 5.83 3.02
C GLU A 138 -6.10 5.19 3.99
N ALA A 139 -4.88 5.74 4.10
CA ALA A 139 -3.88 5.23 5.01
C ALA A 139 -4.33 5.44 6.46
N VAL A 140 -4.15 4.40 7.28
CA VAL A 140 -4.45 4.43 8.71
C VAL A 140 -3.20 4.03 9.50
N VAL A 141 -3.21 4.32 10.80
CA VAL A 141 -2.21 3.85 11.75
C VAL A 141 -2.70 2.57 12.41
N ASP A 142 -1.79 1.74 12.93
CA ASP A 142 -2.15 0.53 13.65
C ASP A 142 -3.11 0.88 14.80
N PRO A 143 -4.36 0.38 14.80
CA PRO A 143 -5.32 0.70 15.84
C PRO A 143 -4.86 0.29 17.25
N ALA A 144 -4.03 -0.76 17.38
CA ALA A 144 -3.49 -1.23 18.64
C ALA A 144 -2.37 -0.31 19.17
N GLU A 145 -1.49 0.14 18.28
CA GLU A 145 -0.43 1.10 18.61
C GLU A 145 -1.05 2.46 18.98
N PHE A 146 -2.05 2.92 18.22
CA PHE A 146 -2.74 4.18 18.47
C PHE A 146 -3.49 4.19 19.81
N LYS A 147 -4.14 3.09 20.19
CA LYS A 147 -4.77 2.94 21.52
C LYS A 147 -3.75 3.00 22.65
N THR A 148 -2.56 2.44 22.44
CA THR A 148 -1.48 2.43 23.43
C THR A 148 -0.88 3.82 23.62
N ALA A 149 -0.63 4.56 22.53
CA ALA A 149 -0.16 5.95 22.58
C ALA A 149 -1.15 6.91 23.29
N ARG A 150 -2.46 6.63 23.22
CA ARG A 150 -3.51 7.42 23.87
C ARG A 150 -3.74 7.09 25.35
N ARG A 151 -3.22 5.98 25.87
CA ARG A 151 -3.22 5.78 27.33
C ARG A 151 -2.31 6.85 27.92
N LYS A 152 -2.90 7.90 28.53
CA LYS A 152 -2.16 8.81 29.40
C LYS A 152 -1.34 7.92 30.32
N ALA A 153 -0.01 8.07 30.28
CA ALA A 153 0.83 7.54 31.33
C ALA A 153 0.21 8.06 32.62
N GLY A 154 -0.36 7.16 33.43
CA GLY A 154 -0.85 7.54 34.74
C GLY A 154 0.35 8.19 35.41
N GLN A 155 0.26 9.49 35.71
CA GLN A 155 1.19 10.09 36.64
C GLN A 155 1.12 9.20 37.87
N SER A 156 2.19 8.44 38.13
CA SER A 156 2.35 7.85 39.44
C SER A 156 2.19 9.00 40.40
N ASP A 157 1.24 8.90 41.33
CA ASP A 157 1.13 9.85 42.43
C ASP A 157 2.21 9.45 43.43
N PRO A 158 3.41 10.07 43.42
CA PRO A 158 4.48 9.69 44.33
C PRO A 158 4.11 9.96 45.80
N LEU A 159 3.00 10.66 46.06
CA LEU A 159 2.53 11.03 47.39
C LEU A 159 1.30 10.23 47.83
N GLY A 160 0.75 9.36 46.99
CA GLY A 160 -0.39 8.51 47.32
C GLY A 160 -0.10 7.52 48.46
N ALA A 161 1.17 7.23 48.72
CA ALA A 161 1.61 6.39 49.85
C ALA A 161 1.64 7.13 51.21
N PHE A 162 1.39 8.45 51.22
CA PHE A 162 1.45 9.29 52.43
C PHE A 162 0.11 9.96 52.77
N ARG A 163 -1.00 9.50 52.17
CA ARG A 163 -2.36 9.92 52.51
C ARG A 163 -3.08 8.86 53.33
#